data_AF-A0A9E5C015-F1
#
_entry.id   AF-A0A9E5C015-F1
#
_cell.length_a   1.000
_cell.length_b   1.000
_cell.length_c   1.000
_cell.angle_alpha   90.00
_cell.angle_beta   90.00
_cell.angle_gamma   90.00
#
_symmetry.space_group_name_H-M   'P 1'
#
loop_
_entity.id
_entity.type
_entity.pdbx_description
1 polymer ?
#
loop_
_entity_poly.entity_id
_entity_poly.type
_entity_poly.pdbx_seq_one_letter_code
_entity_poly.pdbx_strand_id
1 'polypeptide(L)'
;MNELAETPESLVGQVGREATRTIDRTRRSIDVLLGRHDPEVGITPKKTLYSKGTMKLFRFRPVTDDVYRVPLVFVMSLVSKSYILDLAPGQSFV
;
A
#
# COMPACT_ATOMS: atom_id res chain seq x y z
N MET A 1 6.31 -23.52 28.64
CA MET A 1 7.12 -22.60 29.45
C MET A 1 8.53 -22.70 28.91
N ASN A 2 8.91 -21.85 27.94
CA ASN A 2 10.25 -21.87 27.38
C ASN A 2 10.74 -20.42 27.29
N GLU A 3 11.36 -19.98 28.39
CA GLU A 3 12.19 -18.78 28.46
C GLU A 3 13.47 -19.06 27.66
N LEU A 4 13.51 -18.59 26.41
CA LEU A 4 14.76 -18.33 25.72
C LEU A 4 15.20 -16.94 26.14
N ALA A 5 16.23 -16.88 26.98
CA ALA A 5 16.84 -15.64 27.43
C ALA A 5 17.30 -14.81 26.22
N GLU A 6 16.75 -13.60 26.08
CA GLU A 6 17.25 -12.59 25.14
C GLU A 6 18.66 -12.17 25.58
N THR A 7 19.66 -12.53 24.79
CA THR A 7 21.06 -12.15 25.02
C THR A 7 21.20 -10.62 24.93
N PRO A 8 22.04 -9.95 25.74
CA PRO A 8 22.20 -8.49 25.70
C PRO A 8 22.52 -7.93 24.29
N GLU A 9 23.23 -8.71 23.47
CA GLU A 9 23.50 -8.37 22.06
C GLU A 9 22.25 -8.35 21.17
N SER A 10 21.24 -9.20 21.43
CA SER A 10 19.99 -9.22 20.66
C SER A 10 19.12 -8.00 20.97
N LEU A 11 19.10 -7.57 22.25
CA LEU A 11 18.43 -6.36 22.71
C LEU A 11 19.07 -5.09 22.12
N VAL A 12 20.40 -4.98 22.17
CA VAL A 12 21.12 -3.84 21.56
C VAL A 12 20.87 -3.78 20.05
N GLY A 13 20.92 -4.93 19.36
CA GLY A 13 20.60 -5.01 17.95
C GLY A 13 19.14 -4.64 17.63
N GLN A 14 18.19 -4.98 18.50
CA GLN A 14 16.77 -4.65 18.34
C GLN A 14 16.51 -3.17 18.56
N VAL A 15 17.11 -2.56 19.58
CA VAL A 15 17.05 -1.11 19.82
C VAL A 15 17.64 -0.35 18.64
N GLY A 16 18.77 -0.80 18.09
CA GLY A 16 19.36 -0.20 16.89
C GLY A 16 18.43 -0.24 15.69
N ARG A 17 17.79 -1.40 15.42
CA ARG A 17 16.83 -1.56 14.30
C ARG A 17 15.59 -0.67 14.46
N GLU A 18 15.04 -0.58 15.66
CA GLU A 18 13.88 0.26 15.94
C GLU A 18 14.22 1.76 15.85
N ALA A 19 15.43 2.16 16.27
CA ALA A 19 15.93 3.52 16.09
C ALA A 19 16.03 3.89 14.59
N THR A 20 16.63 3.01 13.76
CA THR A 20 16.70 3.22 12.31
C THR A 20 15.32 3.34 11.68
N ARG A 21 14.39 2.43 12.02
CA ARG A 21 13.00 2.46 11.51
C ARG A 21 12.26 3.74 11.90
N THR A 22 12.49 4.24 13.11
CA THR A 22 11.89 5.49 13.60
C THR A 22 12.43 6.70 12.84
N ILE A 23 13.75 6.75 12.60
CA ILE A 23 14.37 7.81 11.81
C ILE A 23 13.80 7.83 10.38
N ASP A 24 13.71 6.66 9.74
CA ASP A 24 13.15 6.54 8.38
C ASP A 24 11.68 6.98 8.31
N ARG A 25 10.87 6.63 9.31
CA ARG A 25 9.46 7.03 9.36
C ARG A 25 9.33 8.54 9.55
N THR A 26 10.10 9.14 10.46
CA THR A 26 10.10 10.60 10.68
C THR A 26 10.50 11.35 9.40
N ARG A 27 11.54 10.88 8.70
CA ARG A 27 11.95 11.46 7.42
C ARG A 27 10.83 11.44 6.39
N ARG A 28 10.19 10.27 6.18
CA ARG A 28 9.05 10.15 5.24
C ARG A 28 7.89 11.06 5.62
N SER A 29 7.56 11.18 6.90
CA SER A 29 6.50 12.08 7.37
C SER A 29 6.81 13.55 7.08
N ILE A 30 8.06 13.98 7.25
CA ILE A 30 8.51 15.34 6.91
C ILE A 30 8.38 15.57 5.40
N ASP A 31 8.78 14.61 4.57
CA ASP A 31 8.68 14.73 3.11
C ASP A 31 7.23 14.89 2.63
N VAL A 32 6.28 14.19 3.25
CA VAL A 32 4.84 14.34 2.99
C VAL A 32 4.34 15.71 3.45
N LEU A 33 4.69 16.15 4.67
CA LEU A 33 4.29 17.46 5.21
C LEU A 33 4.82 18.63 4.36
N LEU A 34 6.02 18.49 3.80
CA LEU A 34 6.65 19.48 2.95
C LEU A 34 6.22 19.36 1.47
N GLY A 35 5.31 18.43 1.13
CA GLY A 35 4.82 18.21 -0.23
C GLY A 35 5.91 17.80 -1.22
N ARG A 36 7.04 17.23 -0.74
CA ARG A 36 8.21 16.90 -1.56
C ARG A 36 8.07 15.57 -2.29
N HIS A 37 7.26 14.65 -1.76
CA HIS A 37 6.96 13.36 -2.34
C HIS A 37 5.54 12.95 -1.94
N ASP A 38 4.55 13.31 -2.76
CA ASP A 38 3.27 12.62 -2.67
C ASP A 38 3.48 11.16 -3.11
N PRO A 39 3.00 10.17 -2.32
CA PRO A 39 3.12 8.78 -2.72
C PRO A 39 2.36 8.54 -4.02
N GLU A 40 3.00 7.83 -4.95
CA GLU A 40 2.32 7.38 -6.16
C GLU A 40 1.25 6.35 -5.78
N VAL A 41 -0.01 6.78 -5.86
CA VAL A 41 -1.19 5.98 -5.55
C VAL A 41 -2.01 5.73 -6.80
N GLY A 42 -2.79 4.65 -6.80
CA GLY A 42 -3.68 4.34 -7.91
C GLY A 42 -2.94 3.81 -9.14
N ILE A 43 -1.72 3.28 -8.97
CA ILE A 43 -0.82 2.89 -10.05
C ILE A 43 -0.84 1.39 -10.35
N THR A 44 -1.65 0.57 -9.66
CA THR A 44 -1.77 -0.86 -10.01
C THR A 44 -2.15 -1.00 -11.49
N PRO A 45 -1.40 -1.82 -12.27
CA PRO A 45 -1.62 -1.92 -13.72
C PRO A 45 -3.06 -2.28 -14.07
N LYS A 46 -3.73 -1.41 -14.82
CA LYS A 46 -5.15 -1.54 -15.17
C LYS A 46 -5.48 -0.91 -16.52
N LYS A 47 -6.59 -1.33 -17.09
CA LYS A 47 -7.16 -0.79 -18.33
C LYS A 47 -8.54 -0.20 -18.05
N THR A 48 -8.82 0.99 -18.59
CA THR A 48 -10.18 1.53 -18.65
C THR A 48 -11.00 0.74 -19.68
N LEU A 49 -12.09 0.11 -19.25
CA LEU A 49 -13.02 -0.59 -20.12
C LEU A 49 -14.19 0.30 -20.57
N TYR A 50 -14.65 1.19 -19.69
CA TYR A 50 -15.77 2.08 -19.95
C TYR A 50 -15.59 3.41 -19.23
N SER A 51 -16.12 4.48 -19.81
CA SER A 51 -16.11 5.83 -19.23
C SER A 51 -17.41 6.55 -19.56
N LYS A 52 -18.01 7.20 -18.57
CA LYS A 52 -19.18 8.07 -18.74
C LYS A 52 -19.13 9.21 -17.73
N GLY A 53 -18.95 10.45 -18.21
CA GLY A 53 -18.72 11.59 -17.34
C GLY A 53 -17.48 11.36 -16.46
N THR A 54 -17.64 11.47 -15.14
CA THR A 54 -16.57 11.21 -14.16
C THR A 54 -16.39 9.73 -13.81
N MET A 55 -17.33 8.87 -14.19
CA MET A 55 -17.28 7.43 -13.90
C MET A 55 -16.33 6.72 -14.87
N LYS A 56 -15.44 5.90 -14.33
CA LYS A 56 -14.56 5.00 -15.08
C LYS A 56 -14.66 3.58 -14.52
N LEU A 57 -14.82 2.60 -15.40
CA LEU A 57 -14.74 1.18 -15.05
C LEU A 57 -13.36 0.67 -15.46
N PHE A 58 -12.60 0.19 -14.47
CA PHE A 58 -11.27 -0.36 -14.68
C PHE A 58 -11.28 -1.89 -14.58
N ARG A 59 -10.43 -2.53 -15.39
CA ARG A 59 -10.03 -3.93 -15.21
C ARG A 59 -8.54 -3.97 -14.86
N PHE A 60 -8.24 -4.42 -13.65
CA PHE A 60 -6.87 -4.67 -13.21
C PHE A 60 -6.25 -5.82 -13.99
N ARG A 61 -4.94 -5.75 -14.23
CA ARG A 61 -4.18 -6.80 -14.92
C ARG A 61 -4.00 -7.97 -13.95
N PRO A 62 -4.30 -9.22 -14.36
CA PRO A 62 -4.00 -10.40 -13.55
C PRO A 62 -2.51 -10.47 -13.19
N VAL A 63 -2.22 -10.89 -11.96
CA VAL A 63 -0.87 -11.19 -11.47
C VAL A 63 -0.60 -12.69 -11.36
N THR A 64 -1.59 -13.52 -11.72
CA THR A 64 -1.57 -14.98 -11.75
C THR A 64 -1.98 -15.46 -13.15
N ASP A 65 -1.54 -16.67 -13.51
CA ASP A 65 -1.86 -17.27 -14.81
C ASP A 65 -3.34 -17.67 -14.91
N ASP A 66 -3.92 -18.11 -13.78
CA ASP A 66 -5.33 -18.48 -13.67
C ASP A 66 -6.11 -17.45 -12.86
N VAL A 67 -7.34 -17.16 -13.31
CA VAL A 67 -8.30 -16.27 -12.63
C VAL A 67 -9.66 -16.95 -12.51
N TYR A 68 -10.37 -16.68 -11.42
CA TYR A 68 -11.71 -17.21 -11.21
C TYR A 68 -12.70 -16.73 -12.28
N ARG A 69 -13.63 -17.63 -12.67
CA ARG A 69 -14.63 -17.36 -13.71
C ARG A 69 -15.58 -16.21 -13.37
N VAL A 70 -15.94 -16.05 -12.10
CA VAL A 70 -16.88 -15.03 -11.64
C VAL A 70 -16.09 -13.77 -11.25
N PRO A 71 -16.34 -12.61 -11.88
CA PRO A 71 -15.60 -11.39 -11.58
C PRO A 71 -16.04 -10.77 -10.26
N LEU A 72 -15.10 -10.14 -9.56
CA LEU A 72 -15.38 -9.24 -8.44
C LEU A 72 -15.45 -7.81 -8.97
N VAL A 73 -16.48 -7.07 -8.53
CA VAL A 73 -16.68 -5.67 -8.90
C VAL A 73 -16.67 -4.82 -7.64
N PHE A 74 -15.73 -3.88 -7.59
CA PHE A 74 -15.66 -2.90 -6.51
C PHE A 74 -16.33 -1.60 -6.94
N VAL A 75 -17.31 -1.15 -6.16
CA VAL A 75 -17.96 0.16 -6.33
C VAL A 75 -17.53 1.06 -5.18
N MET A 76 -16.74 2.08 -5.50
CA MET A 76 -16.20 3.00 -4.48
C MET A 76 -17.25 3.99 -4.00
N SER A 77 -17.09 4.45 -2.76
CA SER A 77 -17.83 5.62 -2.28
C SER A 77 -17.49 6.85 -3.14
N LEU A 78 -18.51 7.65 -3.44
CA LEU A 78 -18.36 8.90 -4.18
C LEU A 78 -17.74 10.03 -3.33
N VAL A 79 -17.62 9.82 -2.01
CA VAL A 79 -17.04 10.79 -1.07
C VAL A 79 -15.54 10.55 -0.88
N SER A 80 -15.10 9.29 -0.91
CA SER A 80 -13.69 8.93 -0.74
C SER A 80 -12.87 9.19 -2.01
N LYS A 81 -11.54 9.26 -1.86
CA LYS A 81 -10.63 9.23 -3.00
C LYS A 81 -10.83 7.93 -3.78
N SER A 82 -10.85 8.03 -5.11
CA SER A 82 -11.12 6.89 -6.02
C SER A 82 -10.10 5.76 -5.93
N TYR A 83 -8.92 6.03 -5.38
CA TYR A 83 -7.81 5.10 -5.21
C TYR A 83 -7.77 4.44 -3.82
N ILE A 84 -8.82 4.52 -3.01
CA ILE A 84 -8.79 4.02 -1.61
C ILE A 84 -8.43 2.52 -1.50
N LEU A 85 -8.73 1.70 -2.51
CA LEU A 85 -8.31 0.30 -2.58
C LEU A 85 -7.03 0.05 -3.39
N ASP A 86 -6.47 1.10 -3.99
CA ASP A 86 -5.29 1.07 -4.86
C ASP A 86 -4.33 2.17 -4.38
N LEU A 87 -3.66 1.93 -3.25
CA LEU A 87 -2.77 2.87 -2.60
C LEU A 87 -1.36 2.78 -3.22
N ALA A 88 -0.32 2.80 -2.39
CA ALA A 88 1.06 2.63 -2.82
C ALA A 88 1.36 1.14 -3.09
N PRO A 89 2.37 0.83 -3.92
CA PRO A 89 2.82 -0.54 -4.15
C PRO A 89 3.06 -1.31 -2.84
N GLY A 90 2.50 -2.52 -2.74
CA GLY A 90 2.56 -3.36 -1.54
C GLY A 90 1.60 -2.95 -0.42
N GLN A 91 0.79 -1.90 -0.60
CA GLN A 91 -0.25 -1.45 0.34
C GLN A 91 -1.64 -1.35 -0.33
N SER A 92 -1.75 -1.69 -1.61
CA SER A 92 -3.03 -1.83 -2.33
C SER A 92 -3.74 -3.11 -1.94
N PHE A 93 -5.07 -3.08 -1.95
CA PHE A 93 -5.90 -4.28 -1.82
C PHE A 93 -6.01 -5.03 -3.16
N VAL A 94 -6.02 -4.28 -4.26
CA VAL A 94 -6.10 -4.78 -5.65
C VAL A 94 -4.74 -5.10 -6.26
#